data_AF-A0A1F9U3A2-F1
#
_entry.id   AF-A0A1F9U3A2-F1
#
_cell.length_a   1.000
_cell.length_b   1.000
_cell.length_c   1.000
_cell.angle_alpha   90.00
_cell.angle_beta   90.00
_cell.angle_gamma   90.00
#
_symmetry.space_group_name_H-M   'P 1'
#
loop_
_entity.id
_entity.type
_entity.pdbx_description
1 polymer ?
#
loop_
_entity_poly.entity_id
_entity_poly.type
_entity_poly.pdbx_seq_one_letter_code
_entity_poly.pdbx_strand_id
1 'polypeptide(L)'
;MINRVKIVILTLLWMPCASMAQTLPPDNPSLQEKASHFEKIIRERHVKHGFVRELKGGFLHSSDNDGLWTALYVTAMSFKYAATKDPKARQWARESFRSLEWLEKITGKPGFPARSIVKVGEPKKHGYDGEWHVDASGKWEWKGDTSSDELDGHFLAYSVFYDLVADGPEKMRVQRLVRRVMDTIIENDWYLVDLDGKPTRWGVWNPKQLNDGQPVHGLQDEDWSQERGLNSLEILSHLKAAHHITGDPKYQTKYMELVEKHRYAENVRNGVIDPADLNHSDVELAFCAFYPLLKYEADPALLSIYRESLRKTWEIVKPVKSPWWNFTQCIFNGEDCGLEEGIKTLEKMSWKQINLPGGVEESGIYTHTLLRWNGNPYRPNPGNGDIEGDGVVFLLPYWMGRYHGQLTVSSGADATH
;
A
#
# COMPACT_ATOMS: atom_id res chain seq x y z
N MET A 1 -23.05 3.97 60.45
CA MET A 1 -22.18 4.21 59.28
C MET A 1 -21.91 2.88 58.59
N ILE A 2 -21.99 2.88 57.27
CA ILE A 2 -21.62 1.87 56.25
C ILE A 2 -22.80 1.73 55.27
N ASN A 3 -22.84 2.68 54.32
CA ASN A 3 -23.69 2.63 53.15
C ASN A 3 -23.08 1.62 52.16
N ARG A 4 -23.85 0.61 51.76
CA ARG A 4 -23.54 -0.26 50.63
C ARG A 4 -23.86 0.49 49.33
N VAL A 5 -22.82 0.88 48.60
CA VAL A 5 -22.93 1.41 47.23
C VAL A 5 -23.28 0.24 46.30
N LYS A 6 -24.46 0.28 45.67
CA LYS A 6 -24.80 -0.58 44.54
C LYS A 6 -24.09 -0.03 43.30
N ILE A 7 -23.14 -0.79 42.77
CA ILE A 7 -22.57 -0.57 41.44
C ILE A 7 -23.63 -0.97 40.42
N VAL A 8 -24.12 -0.01 39.64
CA VAL A 8 -24.98 -0.25 38.48
C VAL A 8 -24.05 -0.51 37.30
N ILE A 9 -23.97 -1.76 36.86
CA ILE A 9 -23.34 -2.14 35.60
C ILE A 9 -24.34 -1.76 34.49
N LEU A 10 -24.04 -0.72 33.71
CA LEU A 10 -24.73 -0.44 32.46
C LEU A 10 -24.26 -1.47 31.43
N THR A 11 -25.01 -2.55 31.27
CA THR A 11 -24.94 -3.39 30.07
C THR A 11 -25.57 -2.60 28.92
N LEU A 12 -24.73 -2.02 28.06
CA LEU A 12 -25.14 -1.56 26.73
C LEU A 12 -25.58 -2.79 25.93
N LEU A 13 -26.89 -3.06 25.95
CA LEU A 13 -27.56 -4.03 25.11
C LEU A 13 -27.36 -3.63 23.65
N TRP A 14 -26.50 -4.38 22.96
CA TRP A 14 -26.42 -4.44 21.52
C TRP A 14 -27.79 -4.89 20.99
N MET A 15 -28.58 -3.99 20.43
CA MET A 15 -29.80 -4.36 19.71
C MET A 15 -29.39 -4.94 18.35
N PRO A 16 -29.66 -6.22 18.05
CA PRO A 16 -29.37 -6.77 16.74
C PRO A 16 -30.40 -6.21 15.75
N CYS A 17 -29.91 -5.51 14.72
CA CYS A 17 -30.68 -5.25 13.52
C CYS A 17 -31.02 -6.62 12.90
N ALA A 18 -32.30 -6.97 12.87
CA ALA A 18 -32.78 -8.25 12.38
C ALA A 18 -32.70 -8.33 10.84
N SER A 19 -31.50 -8.59 10.31
CA SER A 19 -31.28 -9.28 9.04
C SER A 19 -29.82 -9.70 8.94
N MET A 20 -29.57 -11.00 8.75
CA MET A 20 -28.27 -11.69 8.69
C MET A 20 -27.72 -12.13 10.06
N ALA A 21 -28.12 -13.34 10.48
CA ALA A 21 -27.31 -14.12 11.42
C ALA A 21 -25.94 -14.37 10.76
N GLN A 22 -24.92 -13.62 11.15
CA GLN A 22 -23.56 -13.83 10.68
C GLN A 22 -22.92 -14.95 11.50
N THR A 23 -22.48 -16.02 10.84
CA THR A 23 -21.59 -17.00 11.46
C THR A 23 -20.22 -16.34 11.62
N LEU A 24 -19.83 -16.03 12.85
CA LEU A 24 -18.47 -15.61 13.17
C LEU A 24 -17.48 -16.75 12.81
N PRO A 25 -16.21 -16.43 12.48
CA PRO A 25 -15.19 -17.46 12.34
C PRO A 25 -15.09 -18.33 13.61
N PRO A 26 -14.64 -19.59 13.51
CA PRO A 26 -14.35 -20.41 14.68
C PRO A 26 -13.26 -19.75 15.55
N ASP A 27 -13.10 -20.19 16.81
CA ASP A 27 -12.17 -19.59 17.78
C ASP A 27 -10.71 -19.57 17.29
N ASN A 28 -10.33 -20.50 16.41
CA ASN A 28 -9.03 -20.54 15.74
C ASN A 28 -9.20 -20.74 14.22
N PRO A 29 -9.48 -19.67 13.45
CA PRO A 29 -9.77 -19.80 12.03
C PRO A 29 -8.50 -20.03 11.22
N SER A 30 -8.61 -20.90 10.22
CA SER A 30 -7.60 -21.09 9.18
C SER A 30 -7.34 -19.79 8.41
N LEU A 31 -6.19 -19.70 7.74
CA LEU A 31 -5.87 -18.53 6.91
C LEU A 31 -6.93 -18.26 5.82
N GLN A 32 -7.54 -19.31 5.27
CA GLN A 32 -8.60 -19.19 4.27
C GLN A 32 -9.90 -18.64 4.87
N GLU A 33 -10.27 -19.06 6.08
CA GLU A 33 -11.43 -18.52 6.80
C GLU A 33 -11.21 -17.04 7.17
N LYS A 34 -10.00 -16.68 7.62
CA LYS A 34 -9.61 -15.28 7.85
C LYS A 34 -9.70 -14.45 6.56
N ALA A 35 -9.14 -14.95 5.46
CA ALA A 35 -9.22 -14.27 4.16
C ALA A 35 -10.68 -14.04 3.74
N SER A 36 -11.52 -15.08 3.85
CA SER A 36 -12.95 -15.00 3.51
C SER A 36 -13.69 -14.00 4.40
N HIS A 37 -13.34 -13.92 5.69
CA HIS A 37 -13.87 -12.93 6.61
C HIS A 37 -13.48 -11.51 6.19
N PHE A 38 -12.19 -11.25 5.95
CA PHE A 38 -11.71 -9.92 5.55
C PHE A 38 -12.29 -9.46 4.22
N GLU A 39 -12.36 -10.35 3.23
CA GLU A 39 -13.02 -10.05 1.96
C GLU A 39 -14.47 -9.63 2.13
N LYS A 40 -15.19 -10.27 3.06
CA LYS A 40 -16.57 -9.89 3.37
C LYS A 40 -16.63 -8.51 4.04
N ILE A 41 -15.88 -8.28 5.12
CA ILE A 41 -15.99 -7.02 5.87
C ILE A 41 -15.55 -5.82 5.04
N ILE A 42 -14.52 -5.96 4.17
CA ILE A 42 -14.12 -4.88 3.27
C ILE A 42 -15.29 -4.41 2.44
N ARG A 43 -15.98 -5.36 1.81
CA ARG A 43 -17.09 -5.06 0.90
C ARG A 43 -18.31 -4.51 1.62
N GLU A 44 -18.58 -4.98 2.83
CA GLU A 44 -19.73 -4.54 3.62
C GLU A 44 -19.49 -3.19 4.31
N ARG A 45 -18.24 -2.86 4.66
CA ARG A 45 -17.96 -1.83 5.67
C ARG A 45 -16.84 -0.86 5.31
N HIS A 46 -15.88 -1.22 4.46
CA HIS A 46 -14.67 -0.43 4.20
C HIS A 46 -14.58 0.16 2.79
N VAL A 47 -15.39 -0.30 1.84
CA VAL A 47 -15.44 0.27 0.49
C VAL A 47 -16.47 1.38 0.42
N LYS A 48 -16.03 2.59 0.08
CA LYS A 48 -16.90 3.74 -0.20
C LYS A 48 -16.44 4.46 -1.44
N HIS A 49 -17.35 4.65 -2.40
CA HIS A 49 -17.04 5.21 -3.72
C HIS A 49 -15.91 4.45 -4.45
N GLY A 50 -15.73 3.18 -4.12
CA GLY A 50 -14.66 2.31 -4.63
C GLY A 50 -13.30 2.46 -3.94
N PHE A 51 -13.15 3.39 -2.98
CA PHE A 51 -11.96 3.54 -2.13
C PHE A 51 -12.04 2.65 -0.90
N VAL A 52 -10.91 2.09 -0.48
CA VAL A 52 -10.80 1.30 0.76
C VAL A 52 -10.32 2.19 1.90
N ARG A 53 -11.08 2.24 2.99
CA ARG A 53 -10.84 3.12 4.14
C ARG A 53 -11.00 2.38 5.47
N GLU A 54 -10.28 2.82 6.48
CA GLU A 54 -10.49 2.38 7.85
C GLU A 54 -11.77 2.99 8.44
N LEU A 55 -12.40 2.27 9.35
CA LEU A 55 -13.49 2.81 10.16
C LEU A 55 -12.91 3.40 11.44
N LYS A 56 -13.33 4.61 11.80
CA LYS A 56 -13.04 5.22 13.09
C LYS A 56 -14.32 5.76 13.72
N GLY A 57 -14.63 5.32 14.94
CA GLY A 57 -15.89 5.61 15.62
C GLY A 57 -17.11 5.11 14.85
N GLY A 58 -16.96 4.06 14.03
CA GLY A 58 -18.03 3.51 13.18
C GLY A 58 -18.28 4.25 11.86
N PHE A 59 -17.48 5.26 11.53
CA PHE A 59 -17.57 6.00 10.27
C PHE A 59 -16.34 5.76 9.39
N LEU A 60 -16.53 5.73 8.07
CA LEU A 60 -15.41 5.72 7.11
C LEU A 60 -14.83 7.12 6.99
N HIS A 61 -13.54 7.25 7.28
CA HIS A 61 -12.81 8.50 7.14
C HIS A 61 -11.95 8.47 5.89
N SER A 62 -11.97 9.54 5.11
CA SER A 62 -10.92 9.76 4.11
C SER A 62 -9.57 9.89 4.80
N SER A 63 -8.51 9.40 4.18
CA SER A 63 -7.13 9.58 4.61
C SER A 63 -6.36 10.46 3.62
N ASP A 64 -5.13 10.81 3.98
CA ASP A 64 -4.24 11.53 3.07
C ASP A 64 -3.62 10.60 2.01
N ASN A 65 -3.96 9.31 2.03
CA ASN A 65 -3.38 8.29 1.17
C ASN A 65 -4.43 7.26 0.69
N ASP A 66 -5.65 7.72 0.38
CA ASP A 66 -6.74 6.81 0.00
C ASP A 66 -6.40 6.02 -1.27
N GLY A 67 -5.61 6.59 -2.18
CA GLY A 67 -5.13 5.90 -3.37
C GLY A 67 -4.17 4.78 -3.03
N LEU A 68 -3.17 4.99 -2.17
CA LEU A 68 -2.23 3.95 -1.72
C LEU A 68 -2.98 2.75 -1.13
N TRP A 69 -3.86 2.98 -0.15
CA TRP A 69 -4.60 1.89 0.50
C TRP A 69 -5.49 1.12 -0.46
N THR A 70 -6.14 1.85 -1.37
CA THR A 70 -6.94 1.26 -2.44
C THR A 70 -6.07 0.47 -3.43
N ALA A 71 -4.86 0.94 -3.73
CA ALA A 71 -3.89 0.26 -4.56
C ALA A 71 -3.42 -1.08 -3.96
N LEU A 72 -3.15 -1.12 -2.65
CA LEU A 72 -2.81 -2.37 -1.97
C LEU A 72 -3.96 -3.39 -2.04
N TYR A 73 -5.21 -2.93 -1.92
CA TYR A 73 -6.38 -3.80 -2.11
C TYR A 73 -6.53 -4.29 -3.54
N VAL A 74 -6.37 -3.41 -4.54
CA VAL A 74 -6.36 -3.79 -5.96
C VAL A 74 -5.31 -4.86 -6.23
N THR A 75 -4.13 -4.70 -5.65
CA THR A 75 -3.02 -5.67 -5.74
C THR A 75 -3.41 -7.01 -5.12
N ALA A 76 -3.95 -7.00 -3.89
CA ALA A 76 -4.42 -8.22 -3.20
C ALA A 76 -5.47 -8.98 -4.02
N MET A 77 -6.48 -8.28 -4.53
CA MET A 77 -7.56 -8.89 -5.33
C MET A 77 -7.08 -9.36 -6.70
N SER A 78 -6.06 -8.70 -7.27
CA SER A 78 -5.42 -9.15 -8.51
C SER A 78 -4.66 -10.46 -8.31
N PHE A 79 -3.92 -10.60 -7.21
CA PHE A 79 -3.29 -11.88 -6.84
C PHE A 79 -4.32 -12.97 -6.55
N LYS A 80 -5.41 -12.64 -5.84
CA LYS A 80 -6.52 -13.57 -5.62
C LYS A 80 -7.06 -14.09 -6.94
N TYR A 81 -7.39 -13.19 -7.87
CA TYR A 81 -7.90 -13.57 -9.18
C TYR A 81 -6.90 -14.46 -9.92
N ALA A 82 -5.62 -14.13 -9.90
CA ALA A 82 -4.59 -14.94 -10.54
C ALA A 82 -4.50 -16.36 -9.95
N ALA A 83 -4.56 -16.49 -8.62
CA ALA A 83 -4.43 -17.75 -7.89
C ALA A 83 -5.69 -18.64 -7.94
N THR A 84 -6.88 -18.05 -8.08
CA THR A 84 -8.15 -18.78 -7.93
C THR A 84 -9.05 -18.75 -9.16
N LYS A 85 -8.83 -17.80 -10.06
CA LYS A 85 -9.73 -17.44 -11.17
C LYS A 85 -11.14 -17.03 -10.74
N ASP A 86 -11.35 -16.68 -9.46
CA ASP A 86 -12.64 -16.21 -8.95
C ASP A 86 -13.10 -14.92 -9.67
N PRO A 87 -14.23 -14.93 -10.39
CA PRO A 87 -14.72 -13.76 -11.10
C PRO A 87 -15.06 -12.59 -10.17
N LYS A 88 -15.41 -12.84 -8.90
CA LYS A 88 -15.65 -11.77 -7.91
C LYS A 88 -14.37 -11.02 -7.59
N ALA A 89 -13.25 -11.73 -7.42
CA ALA A 89 -11.95 -11.10 -7.21
C ALA A 89 -11.58 -10.16 -8.37
N ARG A 90 -11.82 -10.62 -9.61
CA ARG A 90 -11.64 -9.79 -10.81
C ARG A 90 -12.52 -8.54 -10.79
N GLN A 91 -13.79 -8.69 -10.42
CA GLN A 91 -14.74 -7.58 -10.33
C GLN A 91 -14.33 -6.56 -9.26
N TRP A 92 -13.94 -7.01 -8.07
CA TRP A 92 -13.52 -6.13 -6.99
C TRP A 92 -12.23 -5.36 -7.32
N ALA A 93 -11.25 -6.04 -7.93
CA ALA A 93 -10.05 -5.37 -8.43
C ALA A 93 -10.40 -4.28 -9.47
N ARG A 94 -11.30 -4.58 -10.41
CA ARG A 94 -11.76 -3.62 -11.44
C ARG A 94 -12.51 -2.42 -10.85
N GLU A 95 -13.35 -2.65 -9.84
CA GLU A 95 -14.11 -1.58 -9.19
C GLU A 95 -13.17 -0.59 -8.50
N SER A 96 -12.24 -1.08 -7.68
CA SER A 96 -11.30 -0.22 -6.97
C SER A 96 -10.23 0.39 -7.89
N PHE A 97 -9.83 -0.29 -8.97
CA PHE A 97 -8.92 0.28 -9.97
C PHE A 97 -9.54 1.51 -10.66
N ARG A 98 -10.86 1.51 -10.92
CA ARG A 98 -11.54 2.68 -11.48
C ARG A 98 -11.48 3.89 -10.54
N SER A 99 -11.41 3.67 -9.23
CA SER A 99 -11.21 4.74 -8.25
C SER A 99 -9.81 5.34 -8.36
N LEU A 100 -8.77 4.50 -8.58
CA LEU A 100 -7.42 4.99 -8.83
C LEU A 100 -7.34 5.81 -10.13
N GLU A 101 -8.03 5.39 -11.19
CA GLU A 101 -8.15 6.19 -12.41
C GLU A 101 -8.91 7.51 -12.16
N TRP A 102 -9.86 7.50 -11.23
CA TRP A 102 -10.63 8.68 -10.89
C TRP A 102 -9.82 9.71 -10.11
N LEU A 103 -8.85 9.29 -9.29
CA LEU A 103 -7.91 10.20 -8.61
C LEU A 103 -7.19 11.11 -9.61
N GLU A 104 -6.72 10.62 -10.74
CA GLU A 104 -6.13 11.46 -11.80
C GLU A 104 -7.17 12.23 -12.59
N LYS A 105 -8.31 11.61 -12.89
CA LYS A 105 -9.35 12.27 -13.70
C LYS A 105 -9.96 13.49 -13.01
N ILE A 106 -10.16 13.46 -11.70
CA ILE A 106 -10.90 14.50 -10.98
C ILE A 106 -10.15 15.84 -10.91
N THR A 107 -8.81 15.80 -10.95
CA THR A 107 -7.97 17.01 -10.86
C THR A 107 -8.05 17.86 -12.13
N GLY A 108 -8.41 17.24 -13.27
CA GLY A 108 -8.38 17.88 -14.58
C GLY A 108 -6.96 18.15 -15.10
N LYS A 109 -5.92 17.77 -14.35
CA LYS A 109 -4.51 17.94 -14.72
C LYS A 109 -3.92 16.59 -15.16
N PRO A 110 -3.53 16.43 -16.44
CA PRO A 110 -2.96 15.18 -16.94
C PRO A 110 -1.78 14.67 -16.11
N GLY A 111 -1.88 13.44 -15.64
CA GLY A 111 -0.81 12.77 -14.90
C GLY A 111 -0.69 13.17 -13.42
N PHE A 112 -1.58 14.03 -12.91
CA PHE A 112 -1.60 14.42 -11.50
C PHE A 112 -2.81 13.79 -10.77
N PRO A 113 -2.61 12.73 -9.96
CA PRO A 113 -3.66 12.17 -9.13
C PRO A 113 -3.93 13.03 -7.90
N ALA A 114 -5.18 13.09 -7.45
CA ALA A 114 -5.55 13.56 -6.11
C ALA A 114 -5.12 12.55 -5.03
N ARG A 115 -4.99 13.01 -3.78
CA ARG A 115 -4.77 12.14 -2.60
C ARG A 115 -6.02 11.42 -2.13
N SER A 116 -7.16 12.06 -2.34
CA SER A 116 -8.44 11.67 -1.75
C SER A 116 -9.59 12.31 -2.51
N ILE A 117 -10.73 11.62 -2.56
CA ILE A 117 -11.99 12.15 -3.09
C ILE A 117 -13.11 11.87 -2.10
N VAL A 118 -13.91 12.89 -1.79
CA VAL A 118 -15.11 12.77 -0.96
C VAL A 118 -16.29 13.45 -1.65
N LYS A 119 -17.50 13.01 -1.34
CA LYS A 119 -18.69 13.75 -1.78
C LYS A 119 -18.83 15.02 -0.95
N VAL A 120 -19.27 16.13 -1.55
CA VAL A 120 -19.54 17.37 -0.81
C VAL A 120 -20.44 17.09 0.40
N GLY A 121 -20.00 17.56 1.57
CA GLY A 121 -20.68 17.35 2.86
C GLY A 121 -20.27 16.07 3.60
N GLU A 122 -19.47 15.20 2.99
CA GLU A 122 -18.83 14.11 3.73
C GLU A 122 -17.68 14.64 4.62
N PRO A 123 -17.38 13.98 5.74
CA PRO A 123 -16.26 14.35 6.58
C PRO A 123 -14.94 14.34 5.80
N LYS A 124 -14.22 15.46 5.88
CA LYS A 124 -12.87 15.63 5.35
C LYS A 124 -11.86 15.48 6.47
N LYS A 125 -10.72 14.87 6.15
CA LYS A 125 -9.56 14.92 7.04
C LYS A 125 -8.82 16.24 6.82
N HIS A 126 -8.77 17.05 7.87
CA HIS A 126 -7.98 18.27 7.96
C HIS A 126 -6.87 18.01 8.99
N GLY A 127 -5.61 18.20 8.64
CA GLY A 127 -4.51 17.95 9.59
C GLY A 127 -3.13 17.74 8.98
N TYR A 128 -3.04 17.46 7.68
CA TYR A 128 -1.79 17.39 6.91
C TYR A 128 -1.89 18.29 5.69
N ASP A 129 -0.74 18.58 5.06
CA ASP A 129 -0.58 19.42 3.87
C ASP A 129 -1.56 19.06 2.74
N GLY A 130 -1.74 20.00 1.81
CA GLY A 130 -2.66 19.87 0.68
C GLY A 130 -4.04 20.47 0.92
N GLU A 131 -4.52 21.14 -0.10
CA GLU A 131 -5.78 21.86 -0.14
C GLU A 131 -6.92 21.00 -0.71
N TRP A 132 -8.14 21.30 -0.28
CA TRP A 132 -9.35 20.66 -0.81
C TRP A 132 -9.95 21.53 -1.92
N HIS A 133 -10.22 20.92 -3.05
CA HIS A 133 -10.82 21.53 -4.24
C HIS A 133 -12.20 20.98 -4.49
N VAL A 134 -13.11 21.81 -4.97
CA VAL A 134 -14.43 21.36 -5.46
C VAL A 134 -14.31 21.01 -6.95
N ASP A 135 -14.85 19.86 -7.35
CA ASP A 135 -14.85 19.44 -8.75
C ASP A 135 -15.78 20.30 -9.62
N ALA A 136 -15.61 20.25 -10.94
CA ALA A 136 -16.42 21.03 -11.87
C ALA A 136 -17.95 20.78 -11.77
N SER A 137 -18.37 19.61 -11.27
CA SER A 137 -19.80 19.33 -11.06
C SER A 137 -20.37 19.88 -9.75
N GLY A 138 -19.52 20.36 -8.84
CA GLY A 138 -19.92 20.82 -7.50
C GLY A 138 -20.40 19.71 -6.57
N LYS A 139 -20.16 18.44 -6.92
CA LYS A 139 -20.67 17.27 -6.16
C LYS A 139 -19.58 16.58 -5.36
N TRP A 140 -18.32 16.76 -5.74
CA TRP A 140 -17.17 16.10 -5.16
C TRP A 140 -16.15 17.13 -4.71
N GLU A 141 -15.43 16.78 -3.65
CA GLU A 141 -14.23 17.48 -3.21
C GLU A 141 -13.06 16.52 -3.31
N TRP A 142 -11.90 17.02 -3.70
CA TRP A 142 -10.68 16.24 -3.80
C TRP A 142 -9.49 16.98 -3.20
N LYS A 143 -8.50 16.24 -2.71
CA LYS A 143 -7.35 16.80 -2.00
C LYS A 143 -6.09 16.81 -2.89
N GLY A 144 -5.43 17.97 -3.00
CA GLY A 144 -4.17 18.20 -3.71
C GLY A 144 -2.92 17.89 -2.88
N ASP A 145 -1.77 18.43 -3.30
CA ASP A 145 -0.41 18.18 -2.76
C ASP A 145 -0.06 16.70 -2.63
N THR A 146 -0.17 15.99 -3.75
CA THR A 146 -0.08 14.52 -3.76
C THR A 146 1.30 14.00 -3.38
N SER A 147 1.31 13.05 -2.44
CA SER A 147 2.53 12.37 -1.94
C SER A 147 3.12 11.42 -2.97
N SER A 148 4.42 11.12 -2.87
CA SER A 148 5.04 9.98 -3.56
C SER A 148 4.34 8.66 -3.20
N ASP A 149 3.89 8.51 -1.94
CA ASP A 149 3.20 7.34 -1.42
C ASP A 149 2.06 6.84 -2.33
N GLU A 150 1.29 7.79 -2.88
CA GLU A 150 0.18 7.49 -3.77
C GLU A 150 0.70 6.84 -5.05
N LEU A 151 1.77 7.39 -5.64
CA LEU A 151 2.37 6.85 -6.86
C LEU A 151 3.00 5.48 -6.62
N ASP A 152 3.69 5.24 -5.50
CA ASP A 152 4.30 3.93 -5.24
C ASP A 152 3.24 2.82 -5.16
N GLY A 153 2.16 3.08 -4.41
CA GLY A 153 1.00 2.19 -4.36
C GLY A 153 0.36 2.03 -5.74
N HIS A 154 0.14 3.15 -6.44
CA HIS A 154 -0.45 3.14 -7.77
C HIS A 154 0.36 2.32 -8.76
N PHE A 155 1.68 2.47 -8.84
CA PHE A 155 2.52 1.73 -9.78
C PHE A 155 2.63 0.25 -9.43
N LEU A 156 2.61 -0.13 -8.15
CA LEU A 156 2.41 -1.52 -7.75
C LEU A 156 1.07 -2.06 -8.30
N ALA A 157 -0.03 -1.34 -8.03
CA ALA A 157 -1.37 -1.76 -8.46
C ALA A 157 -1.52 -1.78 -9.98
N TYR A 158 -1.01 -0.78 -10.69
CA TYR A 158 -1.06 -0.67 -12.16
C TYR A 158 -0.35 -1.86 -12.80
N SER A 159 0.84 -2.20 -12.30
CA SER A 159 1.64 -3.32 -12.77
C SER A 159 0.94 -4.66 -12.56
N VAL A 160 0.48 -4.93 -11.33
CA VAL A 160 -0.13 -6.21 -10.99
C VAL A 160 -1.51 -6.37 -11.64
N PHE A 161 -2.33 -5.32 -11.67
CA PHE A 161 -3.63 -5.32 -12.35
C PHE A 161 -3.48 -5.54 -13.86
N TYR A 162 -2.52 -4.84 -14.50
CA TYR A 162 -2.26 -4.97 -15.94
C TYR A 162 -1.88 -6.40 -16.34
N ASP A 163 -1.05 -7.06 -15.54
CA ASP A 163 -0.59 -8.41 -15.81
C ASP A 163 -1.67 -9.46 -15.55
N LEU A 164 -2.39 -9.32 -14.43
CA LEU A 164 -3.18 -10.42 -13.88
C LEU A 164 -4.68 -10.30 -14.13
N VAL A 165 -5.22 -9.10 -14.30
CA VAL A 165 -6.68 -8.84 -14.29
C VAL A 165 -7.19 -8.22 -15.59
N ALA A 166 -6.46 -7.22 -16.11
CA ALA A 166 -6.91 -6.36 -17.20
C ALA A 166 -7.13 -7.14 -18.51
N ASP A 167 -8.29 -6.94 -19.14
CA ASP A 167 -8.52 -7.34 -20.54
C ASP A 167 -8.01 -6.29 -21.54
N GLY A 168 -8.16 -6.52 -22.86
CA GLY A 168 -7.64 -5.62 -23.90
C GLY A 168 -8.05 -4.15 -23.71
N PRO A 169 -9.35 -3.82 -23.60
CA PRO A 169 -9.80 -2.45 -23.31
C PRO A 169 -9.23 -1.88 -22.01
N GLU A 170 -9.17 -2.67 -20.94
CA GLU A 170 -8.61 -2.23 -19.65
C GLU A 170 -7.10 -2.00 -19.74
N LYS A 171 -6.34 -2.87 -20.41
CA LYS A 171 -4.91 -2.69 -20.66
C LYS A 171 -4.63 -1.38 -21.38
N MET A 172 -5.42 -1.04 -22.39
CA MET A 172 -5.31 0.26 -23.07
C MET A 172 -5.59 1.45 -22.14
N ARG A 173 -6.50 1.32 -21.17
CA ARG A 173 -6.76 2.37 -20.18
C ARG A 173 -5.58 2.55 -19.22
N VAL A 174 -5.03 1.44 -18.70
CA VAL A 174 -3.85 1.45 -17.83
C VAL A 174 -2.66 2.09 -18.57
N GLN A 175 -2.41 1.67 -19.81
CA GLN A 175 -1.36 2.24 -20.67
C GLN A 175 -1.49 3.75 -20.82
N ARG A 176 -2.70 4.26 -21.10
CA ARG A 176 -2.91 5.70 -21.23
C ARG A 176 -2.71 6.44 -19.91
N LEU A 177 -3.16 5.87 -18.79
CA LEU A 177 -2.95 6.48 -17.47
C LEU A 177 -1.47 6.56 -17.12
N VAL A 178 -0.76 5.43 -17.22
CA VAL A 178 0.68 5.35 -16.95
C VAL A 178 1.48 6.30 -17.84
N ARG A 179 1.11 6.40 -19.13
CA ARG A 179 1.73 7.39 -20.03
C ARG A 179 1.55 8.82 -19.54
N ARG A 180 0.32 9.22 -19.18
CA ARG A 180 0.08 10.59 -18.68
C ARG A 180 0.89 10.88 -17.42
N VAL A 181 0.92 9.96 -16.45
CA VAL A 181 1.67 10.15 -15.20
C VAL A 181 3.17 10.26 -15.47
N MET A 182 3.76 9.30 -16.18
CA MET A 182 5.21 9.31 -16.39
C MET A 182 5.69 10.38 -17.35
N ASP A 183 4.92 10.70 -18.38
CA ASP A 183 5.29 11.75 -19.33
C ASP A 183 5.32 13.10 -18.60
N THR A 184 4.29 13.40 -17.78
CA THR A 184 4.27 14.60 -16.95
C THR A 184 5.46 14.66 -15.99
N ILE A 185 5.82 13.55 -15.31
CA ILE A 185 6.98 13.53 -14.40
C ILE A 185 8.29 13.79 -15.16
N ILE A 186 8.49 13.17 -16.33
CA ILE A 186 9.69 13.36 -17.15
C ILE A 186 9.76 14.80 -17.69
N GLU A 187 8.64 15.35 -18.16
CA GLU A 187 8.55 16.71 -18.71
C GLU A 187 8.78 17.79 -17.64
N ASN A 188 8.42 17.50 -16.40
CA ASN A 188 8.66 18.37 -15.26
C ASN A 188 9.94 18.01 -14.51
N ASP A 189 11.01 17.63 -15.21
CA ASP A 189 12.34 17.39 -14.63
C ASP A 189 12.31 16.48 -13.39
N TRP A 190 11.54 15.39 -13.45
CA TRP A 190 11.40 14.38 -12.38
C TRP A 190 10.68 14.85 -11.12
N TYR A 191 9.74 15.78 -11.26
CA TYR A 191 8.82 16.17 -10.19
C TYR A 191 7.38 15.74 -10.50
N LEU A 192 6.63 15.37 -9.46
CA LEU A 192 5.18 15.46 -9.51
C LEU A 192 4.80 16.93 -9.29
N VAL A 193 4.10 17.54 -10.23
CA VAL A 193 3.80 18.98 -10.19
C VAL A 193 2.31 19.22 -9.94
N ASP A 194 2.01 20.00 -8.90
CA ASP A 194 0.65 20.35 -8.47
C ASP A 194 0.01 21.40 -9.41
N LEU A 195 -1.24 21.79 -9.13
CA LEU A 195 -2.02 22.75 -9.92
C LEU A 195 -1.36 24.12 -10.04
N ASP A 196 -0.57 24.55 -9.06
CA ASP A 196 0.13 25.84 -9.07
C ASP A 196 1.40 25.85 -9.94
N GLY A 197 1.75 24.70 -10.53
CA GLY A 197 2.93 24.54 -11.38
C GLY A 197 4.22 24.29 -10.60
N LYS A 198 4.16 24.07 -9.29
CA LYS A 198 5.31 23.72 -8.45
C LYS A 198 5.32 22.22 -8.11
N PRO A 199 6.49 21.66 -7.75
CA PRO A 199 6.57 20.31 -7.22
C PRO A 199 5.63 20.12 -6.01
N THR A 200 4.99 18.97 -5.90
CA THR A 200 4.35 18.56 -4.65
C THR A 200 5.40 18.37 -3.58
N ARG A 201 4.97 18.37 -2.32
CA ARG A 201 5.88 18.28 -1.18
C ARG A 201 6.82 17.06 -1.25
N TRP A 202 6.29 15.90 -1.61
CA TRP A 202 7.00 14.61 -1.56
C TRP A 202 7.27 13.98 -2.94
N GLY A 203 6.68 14.49 -4.02
CA GLY A 203 6.88 13.97 -5.36
C GLY A 203 8.15 14.49 -6.03
N VAL A 204 9.31 14.13 -5.47
CA VAL A 204 10.63 14.66 -5.87
C VAL A 204 11.58 13.52 -6.21
N TRP A 205 11.94 13.39 -7.49
CA TRP A 205 12.88 12.36 -7.97
C TRP A 205 14.06 12.94 -8.76
N ASN A 206 14.25 14.26 -8.70
CA ASN A 206 15.23 14.99 -9.49
C ASN A 206 16.67 14.84 -8.95
N PRO A 207 17.67 14.58 -9.81
CA PRO A 207 19.06 14.45 -9.38
C PRO A 207 19.64 15.67 -8.65
N LYS A 208 19.16 16.89 -8.93
CA LYS A 208 19.65 18.12 -8.27
C LYS A 208 19.43 18.08 -6.76
N GLN A 209 18.34 17.46 -6.33
CA GLN A 209 18.00 17.29 -4.92
C GLN A 209 18.71 16.07 -4.36
N LEU A 210 18.48 14.92 -4.99
CA LEU A 210 18.92 13.65 -4.45
C LEU A 210 20.44 13.56 -4.42
N ASN A 211 21.14 14.08 -5.43
CA ASN A 211 22.60 13.95 -5.55
C ASN A 211 23.37 15.24 -5.30
N ASP A 212 22.82 16.40 -5.70
CA ASP A 212 23.56 17.68 -5.66
C ASP A 212 23.21 18.56 -4.44
N GLY A 213 22.20 18.17 -3.63
CA GLY A 213 21.83 18.86 -2.39
C GLY A 213 21.13 20.21 -2.60
N GLN A 214 20.49 20.42 -3.75
CA GLN A 214 19.72 21.64 -4.01
C GLN A 214 18.33 21.59 -3.34
N PRO A 215 17.86 22.65 -2.66
CA PRO A 215 16.51 22.70 -2.11
C PRO A 215 15.45 22.74 -3.23
N VAL A 216 14.22 22.27 -2.94
CA VAL A 216 13.07 22.25 -3.87
C VAL A 216 12.13 23.39 -3.58
N HIS A 217 11.65 23.51 -2.34
CA HIS A 217 10.58 24.47 -1.99
C HIS A 217 11.12 25.79 -1.46
N GLY A 218 12.43 26.03 -1.63
CA GLY A 218 13.09 27.25 -1.16
C GLY A 218 13.16 27.36 0.37
N LEU A 219 12.94 26.26 1.10
CA LEU A 219 13.14 26.19 2.54
C LEU A 219 14.63 26.01 2.84
N GLN A 220 15.15 26.73 3.84
CA GLN A 220 16.58 26.79 4.17
C GLN A 220 17.17 25.46 4.68
N ASP A 221 16.33 24.49 5.08
CA ASP A 221 16.72 23.25 5.75
C ASP A 221 16.28 21.97 4.99
N GLU A 222 16.02 22.07 3.68
CA GLU A 222 15.68 20.90 2.85
C GLU A 222 16.93 20.08 2.49
N ASP A 223 17.23 19.04 3.29
CA ASP A 223 18.20 18.01 2.95
C ASP A 223 17.49 16.76 2.40
N TRP A 224 17.61 16.54 1.10
CA TRP A 224 17.03 15.39 0.39
C TRP A 224 17.96 14.17 0.36
N SER A 225 19.10 14.21 1.07
CA SER A 225 20.07 13.11 1.07
C SER A 225 19.56 11.85 1.75
N GLN A 226 18.66 11.98 2.74
CA GLN A 226 17.98 10.86 3.40
C GLN A 226 17.03 10.14 2.44
N GLU A 227 16.33 10.90 1.59
CA GLU A 227 15.39 10.38 0.58
C GLU A 227 16.09 9.84 -0.68
N ARG A 228 17.39 10.09 -0.84
CA ARG A 228 18.16 9.73 -2.05
C ARG A 228 17.94 8.28 -2.48
N GLY A 229 18.04 7.35 -1.55
CA GLY A 229 17.95 5.93 -1.84
C GLY A 229 16.54 5.48 -2.21
N LEU A 230 15.56 5.85 -1.37
CA LEU A 230 14.16 5.54 -1.58
C LEU A 230 13.63 6.17 -2.87
N ASN A 231 13.78 7.47 -3.06
CA ASN A 231 13.24 8.14 -4.24
C ASN A 231 13.93 7.65 -5.52
N SER A 232 15.22 7.27 -5.46
CA SER A 232 15.88 6.59 -6.60
C SER A 232 15.23 5.23 -6.89
N LEU A 233 14.88 4.45 -5.87
CA LEU A 233 14.17 3.16 -6.02
C LEU A 233 12.79 3.36 -6.66
N GLU A 234 12.00 4.31 -6.14
CA GLU A 234 10.65 4.64 -6.59
C GLU A 234 10.63 4.95 -8.10
N ILE A 235 11.41 5.95 -8.54
CA ILE A 235 11.35 6.39 -9.94
C ILE A 235 11.90 5.33 -10.92
N LEU A 236 12.91 4.55 -10.51
CA LEU A 236 13.41 3.42 -11.30
C LEU A 236 12.33 2.35 -11.45
N SER A 237 11.57 2.07 -10.38
CA SER A 237 10.43 1.17 -10.40
C SER A 237 9.31 1.67 -11.32
N HIS A 238 8.94 2.95 -11.20
CA HIS A 238 7.93 3.60 -12.02
C HIS A 238 8.26 3.53 -13.52
N LEU A 239 9.52 3.81 -13.89
CA LEU A 239 9.99 3.72 -15.28
C LEU A 239 9.97 2.28 -15.82
N LYS A 240 10.34 1.28 -15.00
CA LYS A 240 10.29 -0.13 -15.41
C LYS A 240 8.87 -0.63 -15.59
N ALA A 241 7.99 -0.32 -14.65
CA ALA A 241 6.56 -0.57 -14.79
C ALA A 241 5.99 0.12 -16.04
N ALA A 242 6.34 1.38 -16.29
CA ALA A 242 5.87 2.12 -17.46
C ALA A 242 6.37 1.52 -18.78
N HIS A 243 7.64 1.13 -18.86
CA HIS A 243 8.19 0.44 -20.02
C HIS A 243 7.43 -0.87 -20.29
N HIS A 244 7.26 -1.72 -19.26
CA HIS A 244 6.54 -2.99 -19.39
C HIS A 244 5.08 -2.82 -19.82
N ILE A 245 4.35 -1.90 -19.17
CA ILE A 245 2.92 -1.68 -19.43
C ILE A 245 2.70 -1.12 -20.83
N THR A 246 3.51 -0.14 -21.25
CA THR A 246 3.26 0.66 -22.45
C THR A 246 4.00 0.18 -23.69
N GLY A 247 5.08 -0.60 -23.51
CA GLY A 247 6.02 -0.97 -24.57
C GLY A 247 6.80 0.21 -25.17
N ASP A 248 6.73 1.40 -24.58
CA ASP A 248 7.38 2.59 -25.11
C ASP A 248 8.87 2.63 -24.67
N PRO A 249 9.83 2.54 -25.61
CA PRO A 249 11.25 2.46 -25.28
C PRO A 249 11.79 3.70 -24.57
N LYS A 250 11.09 4.84 -24.65
CA LYS A 250 11.52 6.08 -23.98
C LYS A 250 11.72 5.89 -22.47
N TYR A 251 10.87 5.08 -21.83
CA TYR A 251 10.96 4.83 -20.39
C TYR A 251 12.20 4.02 -20.03
N GLN A 252 12.59 3.05 -20.86
CA GLN A 252 13.85 2.32 -20.67
C GLN A 252 15.07 3.23 -20.94
N THR A 253 15.01 4.10 -21.94
CA THR A 253 16.08 5.10 -22.17
C THR A 253 16.24 6.03 -20.97
N LYS A 254 15.13 6.53 -20.44
CA LYS A 254 15.08 7.42 -19.28
C LYS A 254 15.54 6.73 -17.98
N TYR A 255 15.19 5.47 -17.82
CA TYR A 255 15.71 4.60 -16.76
C TYR A 255 17.23 4.48 -16.83
N MET A 256 17.79 4.17 -18.01
CA MET A 256 19.25 4.05 -18.17
C MET A 256 19.95 5.40 -17.97
N GLU A 257 19.34 6.50 -18.39
CA GLU A 257 19.87 7.84 -18.13
C GLU A 257 20.05 8.11 -16.62
N LEU A 258 19.05 7.80 -15.79
CA LEU A 258 19.15 7.93 -14.33
C LEU A 258 20.20 6.98 -13.73
N VAL A 259 20.26 5.74 -14.22
CA VAL A 259 21.25 4.75 -13.77
C VAL A 259 22.67 5.18 -14.10
N GLU A 260 22.95 5.56 -15.34
CA GLU A 260 24.31 5.76 -15.85
C GLU A 260 24.84 7.17 -15.57
N LYS A 261 24.02 8.21 -15.76
CA LYS A 261 24.46 9.60 -15.58
C LYS A 261 24.30 10.08 -14.15
N HIS A 262 23.25 9.62 -13.46
CA HIS A 262 22.90 10.09 -12.13
C HIS A 262 23.12 9.03 -11.04
N ARG A 263 23.64 7.85 -11.39
CA ARG A 263 24.05 6.80 -10.45
C ARG A 263 22.90 6.25 -9.60
N TYR A 264 21.67 6.27 -10.12
CA TYR A 264 20.49 5.87 -9.32
C TYR A 264 20.53 4.41 -8.87
N ALA A 265 21.13 3.50 -9.65
CA ALA A 265 21.34 2.13 -9.20
C ALA A 265 22.28 2.06 -7.97
N GLU A 266 23.28 2.94 -7.90
CA GLU A 266 24.17 3.03 -6.74
C GLU A 266 23.48 3.68 -5.54
N ASN A 267 22.62 4.69 -5.76
CA ASN A 267 21.77 5.26 -4.71
C ASN A 267 20.94 4.15 -4.04
N VAL A 268 20.27 3.31 -4.84
CA VAL A 268 19.51 2.16 -4.36
C VAL A 268 20.40 1.14 -3.64
N ARG A 269 21.62 0.89 -4.14
CA ARG A 269 22.58 -0.03 -3.51
C ARG A 269 23.05 0.44 -2.13
N ASN A 270 23.26 1.75 -1.99
CA ASN A 270 23.90 2.36 -0.83
C ASN A 270 22.97 2.53 0.37
N GLY A 271 21.65 2.49 0.16
CA GLY A 271 20.68 2.37 1.24
C GLY A 271 19.35 3.00 0.86
N VAL A 272 18.29 2.21 0.85
CA VAL A 272 16.91 2.67 0.62
C VAL A 272 16.27 3.17 1.91
N ILE A 273 16.63 2.54 3.04
CA ILE A 273 16.13 2.89 4.38
C ILE A 273 17.33 3.16 5.29
N ASP A 274 17.30 4.26 6.02
CA ASP A 274 18.26 4.55 7.07
C ASP A 274 17.82 3.90 8.39
N PRO A 275 18.60 2.94 8.96
CA PRO A 275 18.25 2.34 10.25
C PRO A 275 18.30 3.34 11.42
N ALA A 276 19.01 4.47 11.28
CA ALA A 276 19.04 5.53 12.29
C ALA A 276 17.76 6.37 12.32
N ASP A 277 17.04 6.42 11.20
CA ASP A 277 15.76 7.11 11.05
C ASP A 277 14.72 6.17 10.42
N LEU A 278 14.42 5.08 11.13
CA LEU A 278 13.51 4.05 10.64
C LEU A 278 12.05 4.58 10.59
N ASN A 279 11.70 5.17 9.45
CA ASN A 279 10.34 5.51 9.08
C ASN A 279 9.65 4.28 8.47
N HIS A 280 8.58 3.82 9.10
CA HIS A 280 7.86 2.64 8.64
C HIS A 280 7.02 2.89 7.38
N SER A 281 6.62 4.13 7.10
CA SER A 281 5.93 4.48 5.86
C SER A 281 6.88 4.31 4.68
N ASP A 282 8.10 4.82 4.78
CA ASP A 282 9.16 4.68 3.77
C ASP A 282 9.50 3.22 3.46
N VAL A 283 9.48 2.35 4.49
CA VAL A 283 9.62 0.90 4.28
C VAL A 283 8.46 0.36 3.44
N GLU A 284 7.21 0.73 3.75
CA GLU A 284 6.05 0.31 2.94
C GLU A 284 6.19 0.77 1.48
N LEU A 285 6.63 2.01 1.24
CA LEU A 285 6.90 2.54 -0.10
C LEU A 285 8.01 1.76 -0.82
N ALA A 286 9.10 1.46 -0.10
CA ALA A 286 10.17 0.63 -0.64
C ALA A 286 9.67 -0.74 -1.12
N PHE A 287 8.80 -1.41 -0.35
CA PHE A 287 8.24 -2.71 -0.77
C PHE A 287 7.21 -2.58 -1.91
N CYS A 288 6.48 -1.47 -2.01
CA CYS A 288 5.72 -1.14 -3.21
C CYS A 288 6.62 -1.01 -4.44
N ALA A 289 7.75 -0.32 -4.33
CA ALA A 289 8.66 -0.05 -5.44
C ALA A 289 9.58 -1.23 -5.80
N PHE A 290 10.01 -2.05 -4.84
CA PHE A 290 10.86 -3.22 -5.13
C PHE A 290 10.15 -4.23 -6.03
N TYR A 291 8.85 -4.45 -5.84
CA TYR A 291 8.14 -5.51 -6.56
C TYR A 291 8.11 -5.29 -8.08
N PRO A 292 7.64 -4.15 -8.64
CA PRO A 292 7.72 -3.91 -10.09
C PRO A 292 9.16 -3.86 -10.60
N LEU A 293 10.08 -3.19 -9.89
CA LEU A 293 11.47 -3.05 -10.31
C LEU A 293 12.13 -4.42 -10.52
N LEU A 294 12.07 -5.29 -9.51
CA LEU A 294 12.68 -6.62 -9.56
C LEU A 294 11.95 -7.56 -10.52
N LYS A 295 10.64 -7.41 -10.69
CA LYS A 295 9.86 -8.23 -11.62
C LYS A 295 10.18 -7.92 -13.09
N TYR A 296 10.46 -6.66 -13.40
CA TYR A 296 10.62 -6.21 -14.79
C TYR A 296 12.07 -5.87 -15.19
N GLU A 297 13.03 -5.89 -14.25
CA GLU A 297 14.44 -5.76 -14.61
C GLU A 297 14.94 -7.05 -15.32
N ALA A 298 15.56 -6.86 -16.48
CA ALA A 298 16.09 -7.91 -17.33
C ALA A 298 17.64 -7.89 -17.39
N ASP A 299 18.29 -6.77 -17.05
CA ASP A 299 19.74 -6.70 -16.95
C ASP A 299 20.21 -7.44 -15.69
N PRO A 300 21.01 -8.51 -15.81
CA PRO A 300 21.43 -9.31 -14.66
C PRO A 300 22.35 -8.55 -13.69
N ALA A 301 23.12 -7.56 -14.15
CA ALA A 301 23.98 -6.76 -13.29
C ALA A 301 23.16 -5.78 -12.44
N LEU A 302 22.18 -5.11 -13.04
CA LEU A 302 21.24 -4.23 -12.31
C LEU A 302 20.32 -5.04 -11.39
N LEU A 303 19.81 -6.19 -11.85
CA LEU A 303 18.99 -7.06 -11.03
C LEU A 303 19.74 -7.55 -9.78
N SER A 304 21.03 -7.83 -9.91
CA SER A 304 21.89 -8.19 -8.76
C SER A 304 21.98 -7.05 -7.74
N ILE A 305 22.15 -5.81 -8.20
CA ILE A 305 22.14 -4.61 -7.35
C ILE A 305 20.83 -4.49 -6.55
N TYR A 306 19.70 -4.61 -7.24
CA TYR A 306 18.40 -4.43 -6.58
C TYR A 306 18.04 -5.56 -5.63
N ARG A 307 18.45 -6.80 -5.95
CA ARG A 307 18.33 -7.95 -5.04
C ARG A 307 19.15 -7.77 -3.77
N GLU A 308 20.37 -7.25 -3.91
CA GLU A 308 21.23 -6.88 -2.78
C GLU A 308 20.57 -5.80 -1.92
N SER A 309 20.02 -4.76 -2.54
CA SER A 309 19.32 -3.67 -1.84
C SER A 309 18.06 -4.14 -1.12
N LEU A 310 17.24 -4.99 -1.75
CA LEU A 310 16.08 -5.61 -1.10
C LEU A 310 16.51 -6.42 0.12
N ARG A 311 17.58 -7.23 0.02
CA ARG A 311 18.09 -8.00 1.15
C ARG A 311 18.54 -7.10 2.29
N LYS A 312 19.28 -6.02 2.02
CA LYS A 312 19.71 -5.05 3.03
C LYS A 312 18.51 -4.39 3.73
N THR A 313 17.55 -3.93 2.95
CA THR A 313 16.31 -3.31 3.46
C THR A 313 15.52 -4.29 4.32
N TRP A 314 15.36 -5.53 3.84
CA TRP A 314 14.66 -6.58 4.57
C TRP A 314 15.36 -6.94 5.87
N GLU A 315 16.70 -7.06 5.92
CA GLU A 315 17.41 -7.38 7.17
C GLU A 315 17.20 -6.31 8.26
N ILE A 316 17.05 -5.03 7.89
CA ILE A 316 16.70 -3.95 8.84
C ILE A 316 15.33 -4.21 9.49
N VAL A 317 14.36 -4.62 8.68
CA VAL A 317 12.95 -4.75 9.11
C VAL A 317 12.53 -6.18 9.42
N LYS A 318 13.41 -7.16 9.26
CA LYS A 318 13.19 -8.57 9.58
C LYS A 318 12.65 -8.82 10.98
N PRO A 319 13.05 -8.09 12.04
CA PRO A 319 12.46 -8.25 13.37
C PRO A 319 10.94 -8.03 13.39
N VAL A 320 10.40 -7.20 12.48
CA VAL A 320 8.97 -6.86 12.38
C VAL A 320 8.13 -8.06 11.96
N LYS A 321 8.72 -9.05 11.28
CA LYS A 321 8.05 -10.29 10.83
C LYS A 321 6.83 -10.01 9.95
N SER A 322 6.88 -8.94 9.15
CA SER A 322 5.83 -8.61 8.18
C SER A 322 5.71 -9.72 7.13
N PRO A 323 4.54 -10.37 6.97
CA PRO A 323 4.34 -11.38 5.95
C PRO A 323 4.60 -10.84 4.55
N TRP A 324 4.18 -9.59 4.27
CA TRP A 324 4.35 -9.00 2.94
C TRP A 324 5.82 -8.78 2.61
N TRP A 325 6.60 -8.28 3.57
CA TRP A 325 8.02 -8.02 3.37
C TRP A 325 8.83 -9.32 3.25
N ASN A 326 8.56 -10.30 4.13
CA ASN A 326 9.19 -11.62 4.06
C ASN A 326 8.86 -12.34 2.75
N PHE A 327 7.59 -12.34 2.33
CA PHE A 327 7.18 -12.98 1.09
C PHE A 327 7.81 -12.32 -0.13
N THR A 328 7.94 -10.99 -0.14
CA THR A 328 8.65 -10.25 -1.19
C THR A 328 10.14 -10.64 -1.25
N GLN A 329 10.81 -10.71 -0.09
CA GLN A 329 12.19 -11.20 -0.01
C GLN A 329 12.30 -12.63 -0.57
N CYS A 330 11.39 -13.54 -0.19
CA CYS A 330 11.40 -14.92 -0.67
C CYS A 330 11.19 -15.02 -2.18
N ILE A 331 10.30 -14.20 -2.77
CA ILE A 331 10.03 -14.20 -4.22
C ILE A 331 11.29 -13.88 -5.02
N PHE A 332 12.08 -12.90 -4.57
CA PHE A 332 13.18 -12.38 -5.37
C PHE A 332 14.56 -12.89 -4.98
N ASN A 333 14.76 -13.32 -3.74
CA ASN A 333 16.06 -13.77 -3.22
C ASN A 333 16.09 -15.26 -2.81
N GLY A 334 14.95 -15.96 -2.77
CA GLY A 334 14.91 -17.38 -2.48
C GLY A 334 15.07 -17.68 -0.98
N GLU A 335 16.10 -18.44 -0.62
CA GLU A 335 16.33 -18.95 0.74
C GLU A 335 16.65 -17.84 1.77
N ASP A 336 16.58 -18.17 3.06
CA ASP A 336 16.83 -17.26 4.19
C ASP A 336 16.01 -15.96 4.16
N CYS A 337 14.72 -16.09 3.85
CA CYS A 337 13.83 -14.98 3.53
C CYS A 337 12.68 -14.73 4.54
N GLY A 338 12.65 -15.48 5.65
CA GLY A 338 11.64 -15.32 6.71
C GLY A 338 10.25 -15.88 6.38
N LEU A 339 10.15 -16.86 5.47
CA LEU A 339 8.88 -17.44 5.04
C LEU A 339 8.06 -17.97 6.23
N GLU A 340 8.68 -18.77 7.10
CA GLU A 340 8.01 -19.40 8.24
C GLU A 340 7.50 -18.36 9.25
N GLU A 341 8.30 -17.32 9.52
CA GLU A 341 7.90 -16.21 10.39
C GLU A 341 6.73 -15.43 9.79
N GLY A 342 6.73 -15.19 8.48
CA GLY A 342 5.61 -14.53 7.79
C GLY A 342 4.32 -15.34 7.89
N ILE A 343 4.40 -16.66 7.73
CA ILE A 343 3.25 -17.57 7.90
C ILE A 343 2.73 -17.51 9.34
N LYS A 344 3.62 -17.67 10.33
CA LYS A 344 3.26 -17.59 11.75
C LYS A 344 2.62 -16.25 12.11
N THR A 345 3.10 -15.15 11.53
CA THR A 345 2.47 -13.84 11.73
C THR A 345 1.04 -13.81 11.18
N LEU A 346 0.77 -14.35 9.98
CA LEU A 346 -0.61 -14.44 9.45
C LEU A 346 -1.52 -15.33 10.33
N GLU A 347 -0.99 -16.43 10.85
CA GLU A 347 -1.71 -17.33 11.77
C GLU A 347 -2.06 -16.64 13.09
N LYS A 348 -1.19 -15.74 13.58
CA LYS A 348 -1.42 -14.96 14.80
C LYS A 348 -2.27 -13.71 14.62
N MET A 349 -2.29 -13.12 13.41
CA MET A 349 -3.08 -11.92 13.13
C MET A 349 -4.55 -12.14 13.54
N SER A 350 -5.06 -11.23 14.37
CA SER A 350 -6.44 -11.28 14.83
C SER A 350 -7.40 -11.13 13.65
N TRP A 351 -8.35 -12.07 13.51
CA TRP A 351 -9.41 -12.00 12.51
C TRP A 351 -10.38 -10.84 12.77
N LYS A 352 -10.37 -10.25 13.97
CA LYS A 352 -11.25 -9.14 14.34
C LYS A 352 -10.80 -7.80 13.75
N GLN A 353 -9.48 -7.58 13.65
CA GLN A 353 -8.89 -6.29 13.26
C GLN A 353 -9.58 -5.07 13.89
N ILE A 354 -9.65 -5.08 15.23
CA ILE A 354 -10.12 -3.96 16.04
C ILE A 354 -8.98 -3.57 16.98
N ASN A 355 -8.72 -2.27 17.18
CA ASN A 355 -7.71 -1.74 18.11
C ASN A 355 -8.13 -1.90 19.58
N LEU A 356 -8.37 -3.14 20.03
CA LEU A 356 -8.90 -3.41 21.37
C LEU A 356 -7.90 -3.02 22.48
N PRO A 357 -8.39 -2.58 23.65
CA PRO A 357 -7.57 -2.35 24.82
C PRO A 357 -6.74 -3.58 25.25
N GLY A 358 -5.47 -3.39 25.63
CA GLY A 358 -4.71 -4.35 26.44
C GLY A 358 -3.91 -5.42 25.69
N GLY A 359 -3.43 -5.15 24.49
CA GLY A 359 -2.76 -6.15 23.66
C GLY A 359 -1.25 -6.17 23.66
N VAL A 360 -0.63 -6.89 24.59
CA VAL A 360 0.80 -7.22 24.54
C VAL A 360 0.95 -8.74 24.40
N GLU A 361 1.63 -9.23 23.35
CA GLU A 361 2.15 -10.60 23.34
C GLU A 361 3.50 -10.67 24.09
N GLU A 362 3.85 -11.86 24.63
CA GLU A 362 5.19 -12.17 25.17
C GLU A 362 6.35 -11.92 24.19
N SER A 363 6.06 -11.75 22.89
CA SER A 363 7.03 -11.49 21.82
C SER A 363 7.43 -10.01 21.66
N GLY A 364 6.80 -9.09 22.41
CA GLY A 364 7.04 -7.65 22.32
C GLY A 364 6.38 -6.95 21.12
N ILE A 365 5.64 -7.68 20.27
CA ILE A 365 4.81 -7.15 19.18
C ILE A 365 3.38 -6.96 19.69
N TYR A 366 2.80 -5.78 19.48
CA TYR A 366 1.43 -5.48 19.92
C TYR A 366 0.40 -6.04 18.92
N THR A 367 -0.07 -7.27 19.15
CA THR A 367 -1.03 -7.97 18.28
C THR A 367 -2.43 -7.37 18.26
N HIS A 368 -2.74 -6.44 19.17
CA HIS A 368 -4.00 -5.69 19.16
C HIS A 368 -3.85 -4.28 18.61
N THR A 369 -2.66 -3.89 18.15
CA THR A 369 -2.55 -2.66 17.39
C THR A 369 -2.93 -2.94 15.95
N LEU A 370 -4.07 -2.40 15.54
CA LEU A 370 -4.34 -2.15 14.14
C LEU A 370 -3.24 -1.26 13.57
N LEU A 371 -2.33 -1.86 12.83
CA LEU A 371 -1.30 -1.17 12.09
C LEU A 371 -1.33 -1.71 10.67
N ARG A 372 -1.53 -0.80 9.71
CA ARG A 372 -0.92 -0.96 8.40
C ARG A 372 0.60 -0.95 8.62
N TRP A 373 1.37 -1.66 7.79
CA TRP A 373 2.82 -1.88 8.02
C TRP A 373 3.64 -0.57 7.96
N ASN A 374 3.00 0.55 7.66
CA ASN A 374 3.50 1.92 7.72
C ASN A 374 3.65 2.52 9.15
N GLY A 375 3.27 1.80 10.20
CA GLY A 375 3.45 2.21 11.60
C GLY A 375 4.47 1.34 12.36
N ASN A 376 5.07 1.89 13.42
CA ASN A 376 6.03 1.14 14.24
C ASN A 376 5.31 0.09 15.14
N PRO A 377 5.48 -1.21 14.89
CA PRO A 377 4.76 -2.28 15.58
C PRO A 377 5.22 -2.54 17.02
N TYR A 378 6.33 -1.90 17.44
CA TYR A 378 6.87 -1.98 18.79
C TYR A 378 6.48 -0.78 19.65
N ARG A 379 5.85 0.25 19.06
CA ARG A 379 5.29 1.35 19.86
C ARG A 379 4.00 0.87 20.53
N PRO A 380 3.90 0.95 21.87
CA PRO A 380 2.66 0.64 22.55
C PRO A 380 1.54 1.54 22.03
N ASN A 381 0.51 0.93 21.46
CA ASN A 381 -0.75 1.60 21.21
C ASN A 381 -1.79 0.92 22.10
N PRO A 382 -2.28 1.59 23.14
CA PRO A 382 -3.13 0.96 24.14
C PRO A 382 -4.44 0.46 23.54
N GLY A 383 -4.87 0.99 22.39
CA GLY A 383 -6.16 0.66 21.78
C GLY A 383 -7.34 1.15 22.63
N ASN A 384 -8.44 1.50 21.99
CA ASN A 384 -9.68 1.90 22.67
C ASN A 384 -10.93 1.27 22.01
N GLY A 385 -10.73 0.42 21.00
CA GLY A 385 -11.79 -0.23 20.23
C GLY A 385 -12.52 0.67 19.23
N ASP A 386 -12.01 1.87 18.95
CA ASP A 386 -12.65 2.83 18.04
C ASP A 386 -12.28 2.68 16.57
N ILE A 387 -11.20 1.97 16.24
CA ILE A 387 -10.75 1.73 14.88
C ILE A 387 -11.03 0.27 14.51
N GLU A 388 -11.58 0.07 13.32
CA GLU A 388 -11.63 -1.23 12.65
C GLU A 388 -10.81 -1.12 11.35
N GLY A 389 -9.85 -2.02 11.21
CA GLY A 389 -8.96 -2.10 10.06
C GLY A 389 -9.65 -2.77 8.89
N ASP A 390 -9.25 -2.39 7.68
CA ASP A 390 -9.87 -2.93 6.48
C ASP A 390 -9.52 -4.40 6.20
N GLY A 391 -8.45 -4.99 6.75
CA GLY A 391 -8.05 -6.37 6.41
C GLY A 391 -7.07 -6.51 5.26
N VAL A 392 -6.75 -5.44 4.53
CA VAL A 392 -5.79 -5.47 3.40
C VAL A 392 -4.40 -5.91 3.86
N VAL A 393 -4.00 -5.52 5.07
CA VAL A 393 -2.74 -5.92 5.72
C VAL A 393 -2.59 -7.46 5.83
N PHE A 394 -3.70 -8.19 5.88
CA PHE A 394 -3.74 -9.64 5.82
C PHE A 394 -3.92 -10.15 4.38
N LEU A 395 -4.88 -9.57 3.63
CA LEU A 395 -5.27 -10.06 2.31
C LEU A 395 -4.15 -9.95 1.27
N LEU A 396 -3.37 -8.86 1.28
CA LEU A 396 -2.28 -8.66 0.35
C LEU A 396 -1.23 -9.78 0.45
N PRO A 397 -0.56 -9.98 1.60
CA PRO A 397 0.41 -11.07 1.72
C PRO A 397 -0.21 -12.46 1.58
N TYR A 398 -1.43 -12.68 2.07
CA TYR A 398 -2.10 -13.98 1.91
C TYR A 398 -2.27 -14.34 0.42
N TRP A 399 -2.86 -13.44 -0.38
CA TRP A 399 -3.09 -13.72 -1.78
C TRP A 399 -1.80 -13.67 -2.62
N MET A 400 -0.85 -12.81 -2.27
CA MET A 400 0.49 -12.81 -2.86
C MET A 400 1.19 -14.16 -2.65
N GLY A 401 1.21 -14.67 -1.41
CA GLY A 401 1.83 -15.95 -1.09
C GLY A 401 1.14 -17.13 -1.78
N ARG A 402 -0.19 -17.09 -1.90
CA ARG A 402 -0.98 -18.08 -2.66
C ARG A 402 -0.64 -18.06 -4.16
N TYR A 403 -0.47 -16.86 -4.75
CA TYR A 403 -0.15 -16.72 -6.17
C TYR A 403 1.28 -17.16 -6.50
N HIS A 404 2.26 -16.80 -5.66
CA HIS A 404 3.66 -17.17 -5.84
C HIS A 404 4.02 -18.56 -5.31
N GLY A 405 3.05 -19.33 -4.81
CA GLY A 405 3.26 -20.71 -4.34
C GLY A 405 3.95 -20.84 -2.98
N GLN A 406 4.04 -19.75 -2.21
CA GLN A 406 4.58 -19.72 -0.86
C GLN A 406 3.59 -20.22 0.19
N LEU A 407 2.28 -20.11 -0.11
CA LEU A 407 1.20 -20.65 0.69
C LEU A 407 0.49 -21.73 -0.11
N THR A 408 0.44 -22.95 0.41
CA THR A 408 -0.37 -24.03 -0.13
C THR A 408 -1.73 -24.07 0.54
N VAL A 409 -2.75 -24.52 -0.19
CA VAL A 409 -4.00 -24.95 0.45
C VAL A 409 -3.69 -26.31 1.04
N SER A 410 -3.75 -26.46 2.36
CA SER A 410 -3.77 -27.79 2.96
C SER A 410 -4.95 -28.53 2.35
N SER A 411 -4.69 -29.57 1.56
CA SER A 411 -5.71 -30.52 1.14
C SER A 411 -6.25 -31.15 2.41
N GLY A 412 -7.42 -30.68 2.85
CA GLY A 412 -8.19 -31.33 3.89
C GLY A 412 -8.69 -32.68 3.38
N ALA A 413 -7.79 -33.64 3.24
CA ALA A 413 -8.01 -35.06 3.00
C ALA A 413 -6.65 -35.78 2.95
N ASP A 414 -6.15 -36.16 4.13
CA ASP A 414 -5.21 -37.26 4.38
C ASP A 414 -5.29 -37.52 5.89
N ALA A 415 -5.43 -38.72 6.44
CA ALA A 415 -5.79 -40.02 5.91
C ALA A 415 -6.21 -40.82 7.16
N THR A 416 -7.46 -41.27 7.22
CA THR A 416 -7.80 -42.40 8.10
C THR A 416 -7.25 -43.66 7.43
N HIS A 417 -6.14 -44.17 7.95
CA HIS A 417 -5.83 -45.60 7.89
C HIS A 417 -5.51 -46.08 9.30
#